data_AF-A0A2H1W6G9-F1
#
_entry.id   AF-A0A2H1W6G9-F1
#
_cell.length_a   1.000
_cell.length_b   1.000
_cell.length_c   1.000
_cell.angle_alpha   90.00
_cell.angle_beta   90.00
_cell.angle_gamma   90.00
#
_symmetry.space_group_name_H-M   'P 1'
#
loop_
_entity.id
_entity.type
_entity.pdbx_description
1 polymer ?
#
loop_
_entity_poly.entity_id
_entity_poly.type
_entity_poly.pdbx_seq_one_letter_code
_entity_poly.pdbx_strand_id
1 'polypeptide(L)'
;AARPRPGTPPPAPGRRHHPIQTEYYLEELFDKGVEMEVGVQTDLFVDRPATPVYVPAKTGADAFTQIYPGDLFDFDLEVQPILEVLVGKTTEQALAEVAQEEELATLREQQRRYCELRDAELAERQRLAAHDLRLHQEKERRVAEARVAQLAATEARERAAAAVLVQGYVAELLPSVLAGLRDQGYLMERIERGIDEEFMPWLVDEVSKEIESIITSRDVIIEIVRDVVEARAELYRAAGERAADHVEPAESVTPPSQPDPEQEREYRHLSPPQVRRSPRRAAIRATSHVRPIRHGHAATLDCIVALQATRAPIECAITTQRPVLHKQQAGSRLPRTNNYGQQDEDNYVLKFRVP
;
A
#
# COMPACT_ATOMS: atom_id res chain seq x y z
N ALA A 1 -4.81 142.30 48.31
CA ALA A 1 -5.90 142.29 47.30
C ALA A 1 -7.09 141.53 47.87
N ALA A 2 -8.31 142.08 47.77
CA ALA A 2 -9.51 141.44 48.32
C ALA A 2 -10.04 140.37 47.35
N ARG A 3 -10.41 139.20 47.88
CA ARG A 3 -11.00 138.10 47.11
C ARG A 3 -12.49 138.41 46.87
N PRO A 4 -12.99 138.51 45.64
CA PRO A 4 -14.41 138.79 45.41
C PRO A 4 -15.25 137.63 45.94
N ARG A 5 -16.30 137.94 46.71
CA ARG A 5 -17.29 136.94 47.13
C ARG A 5 -18.09 136.52 45.89
N PRO A 6 -18.32 135.22 45.65
CA PRO A 6 -19.23 134.81 44.58
C PRO A 6 -20.64 135.33 44.89
N GLY A 7 -21.29 135.92 43.89
CA GLY A 7 -22.66 136.39 44.01
C GLY A 7 -23.65 135.24 44.18
N THR A 8 -24.81 135.53 44.76
CA THR A 8 -25.92 134.57 44.86
C THR A 8 -26.34 134.10 43.47
N PRO A 9 -26.57 132.79 43.25
CA PRO A 9 -26.97 132.27 41.94
C PRO A 9 -28.33 132.82 41.49
N PRO A 10 -28.60 132.85 40.16
CA PRO A 10 -29.87 133.31 39.63
C PRO A 10 -31.05 132.40 40.05
N PRO A 11 -32.28 132.94 40.19
CA PRO A 11 -33.45 132.14 40.52
C PRO A 11 -33.79 131.13 39.41
N ALA A 12 -34.26 129.95 39.83
CA ALA A 12 -34.78 128.93 38.92
C ALA A 12 -36.00 129.45 38.12
N PRO A 13 -36.18 129.03 36.84
CA PRO A 13 -37.25 129.51 35.99
C PRO A 13 -38.63 129.30 36.62
N GLY A 14 -39.47 130.34 36.58
CA GLY A 14 -40.79 130.36 37.22
C GLY A 14 -40.78 130.79 38.71
N ARG A 15 -39.62 131.00 39.32
CA ARG A 15 -39.51 131.55 40.69
C ARG A 15 -38.81 132.92 40.68
N ARG A 16 -39.09 133.75 41.69
CA ARG A 16 -38.40 135.01 41.96
C ARG A 16 -37.72 134.91 43.31
N HIS A 17 -36.47 135.36 43.42
CA HIS A 17 -35.85 135.55 44.72
C HIS A 17 -36.48 136.76 45.40
N HIS A 18 -37.00 136.58 46.61
CA HIS A 18 -37.49 137.64 47.46
C HIS A 18 -36.48 137.83 48.59
N PRO A 19 -36.01 139.07 48.88
CA PRO A 19 -35.14 139.30 50.02
C PRO A 19 -35.93 139.06 51.31
N ILE A 20 -35.59 137.99 52.01
CA ILE A 20 -36.09 137.73 53.37
C ILE A 20 -35.23 138.55 54.33
N GLN A 21 -35.84 139.20 55.31
CA GLN A 21 -35.12 139.97 56.32
C GLN A 21 -34.39 138.99 57.26
N THR A 22 -33.08 138.82 57.06
CA THR A 22 -32.21 137.91 57.83
C THR A 22 -31.39 138.61 58.91
N GLU A 23 -31.62 139.90 59.11
CA GLU A 23 -31.10 140.66 60.25
C GLU A 23 -31.95 140.39 61.50
N TYR A 24 -31.33 140.47 62.68
CA TYR A 24 -31.98 140.19 63.96
C TYR A 24 -33.04 141.27 64.25
N TYR A 25 -34.30 140.98 63.92
CA TYR A 25 -35.45 141.78 64.33
C TYR A 25 -36.09 141.14 65.57
N LEU A 26 -36.05 141.87 66.70
CA LEU A 26 -36.70 141.48 67.95
C LEU A 26 -37.95 142.35 68.11
N GLU A 27 -39.12 141.73 68.05
CA GLU A 27 -40.40 142.38 68.33
C GLU A 27 -40.78 142.12 69.79
N GLU A 28 -40.74 143.16 70.62
CA GLU A 28 -41.13 143.07 72.02
C GLU A 28 -42.66 143.00 72.13
N LEU A 29 -43.19 141.79 72.39
CA LEU A 29 -44.60 141.58 72.66
C LEU A 29 -44.94 142.06 74.07
N PHE A 30 -45.48 143.27 74.18
CA PHE A 30 -45.85 143.89 75.46
C PHE A 30 -47.16 143.37 76.08
N ASP A 31 -47.95 142.62 75.33
CA ASP A 31 -49.28 142.15 75.77
C ASP A 31 -49.19 140.79 76.47
N LYS A 32 -49.56 140.76 77.76
CA LYS A 32 -49.61 139.52 78.54
C LYS A 32 -50.94 138.83 78.28
N GLY A 33 -50.88 137.63 77.72
CA GLY A 33 -52.07 136.82 77.48
C GLY A 33 -52.90 136.60 78.76
N VAL A 34 -54.22 136.48 78.60
CA VAL A 34 -55.14 136.31 79.74
C VAL A 34 -54.87 134.97 80.43
N GLU A 35 -54.30 135.05 81.64
CA GLU A 35 -54.09 133.90 82.52
C GLU A 35 -55.43 133.49 83.15
N MET A 36 -55.81 132.22 82.97
CA MET A 36 -57.04 131.65 83.55
C MET A 36 -56.67 130.58 84.59
N GLU A 37 -56.87 130.89 85.87
CA GLU A 37 -56.71 129.92 86.94
C GLU A 37 -57.83 128.88 86.93
N VAL A 38 -57.47 127.60 86.75
CA VAL A 38 -58.41 126.47 86.81
C VAL A 38 -58.10 125.63 88.05
N GLY A 39 -58.89 125.82 89.11
CA GLY A 39 -58.81 124.99 90.30
C GLY A 39 -59.42 123.61 90.07
N VAL A 40 -58.61 122.55 90.16
CA VAL A 40 -59.09 121.16 90.11
C VAL A 40 -59.24 120.63 91.53
N GLN A 41 -60.45 120.26 91.93
CA GLN A 41 -60.71 119.63 93.22
C GLN A 41 -60.19 118.19 93.21
N THR A 42 -59.09 117.93 93.92
CA THR A 42 -58.51 116.60 94.06
C THR A 42 -59.22 115.80 95.15
N ASP A 43 -59.96 114.75 94.79
CA ASP A 43 -60.50 113.80 95.75
C ASP A 43 -59.36 113.03 96.46
N LEU A 44 -59.35 113.09 97.79
CA LEU A 44 -58.26 112.62 98.66
C LEU A 44 -58.14 111.09 98.77
N PHE A 45 -58.98 110.31 98.08
CA PHE A 45 -59.14 108.86 98.28
C PHE A 45 -59.07 108.05 96.98
N VAL A 46 -58.18 108.42 96.06
CA VAL A 46 -57.77 107.52 94.96
C VAL A 46 -56.39 106.97 95.29
N ASP A 47 -56.31 105.65 95.54
CA ASP A 47 -55.03 104.98 95.73
C ASP A 47 -54.14 105.15 94.49
N ARG A 48 -52.93 105.67 94.72
CA ARG A 48 -51.94 105.84 93.66
C ARG A 48 -51.63 104.46 93.06
N PRO A 49 -51.68 104.27 91.73
CA PRO A 49 -51.26 103.01 91.12
C PRO A 49 -49.83 102.69 91.55
N ALA A 50 -49.57 101.41 91.83
CA ALA A 50 -48.27 100.96 92.34
C ALA A 50 -47.14 101.51 91.48
N THR A 51 -46.17 102.18 92.12
CA THR A 51 -45.05 102.80 91.39
C THR A 51 -44.34 101.74 90.57
N PRO A 52 -44.11 101.96 89.26
CA PRO A 52 -43.47 100.97 88.41
C PRO A 52 -42.09 100.63 88.98
N VAL A 53 -41.78 99.34 89.04
CA VAL A 53 -40.49 98.86 89.55
C VAL A 53 -39.37 99.48 88.73
N TYR A 54 -38.44 100.16 89.39
CA TYR A 54 -37.29 100.77 88.73
C TYR A 54 -36.40 99.67 88.14
N VAL A 55 -36.39 99.57 86.81
CA VAL A 55 -35.43 98.77 86.06
C VAL A 55 -34.27 99.70 85.67
N PRO A 56 -33.05 99.48 86.18
CA PRO A 56 -31.90 100.28 85.78
C PRO A 56 -31.66 100.15 84.27
N ALA A 57 -31.35 101.26 83.61
CA ALA A 57 -30.84 101.20 82.24
C ALA A 57 -29.53 100.40 82.21
N LYS A 58 -29.39 99.48 81.25
CA LYS A 58 -28.13 98.74 81.04
C LYS A 58 -26.99 99.74 80.77
N THR A 59 -26.00 99.80 81.65
CA THR A 59 -24.83 100.70 81.54
C THR A 59 -23.62 100.06 80.86
N GLY A 60 -23.73 98.83 80.37
CA GLY A 60 -22.71 98.15 79.57
C GLY A 60 -22.97 98.28 78.08
N ALA A 61 -21.91 98.32 77.27
CA ALA A 61 -22.01 98.17 75.82
C ALA A 61 -22.22 96.68 75.48
N ASP A 62 -23.41 96.32 74.99
CA ASP A 62 -23.70 94.97 74.50
C ASP A 62 -22.87 94.73 73.21
N ALA A 63 -21.94 93.77 73.24
CA ALA A 63 -21.12 93.36 72.11
C ALA A 63 -21.32 91.87 71.82
N PHE A 64 -21.46 91.50 70.55
CA PHE A 64 -21.54 90.11 70.10
C PHE A 64 -20.47 89.85 69.04
N THR A 65 -19.86 88.67 69.10
CA THR A 65 -18.90 88.18 68.11
C THR A 65 -19.52 86.97 67.42
N GLN A 66 -19.78 87.07 66.12
CA GLN A 66 -20.31 85.98 65.30
C GLN A 66 -19.29 85.63 64.23
N ILE A 67 -18.96 84.34 64.12
CA ILE A 67 -18.15 83.81 63.02
C ILE A 67 -19.10 83.44 61.88
N TYR A 68 -18.82 83.93 60.67
CA TYR A 68 -19.64 83.65 59.50
C TYR A 68 -19.16 82.38 58.77
N PRO A 69 -20.03 81.68 58.01
CA PRO A 69 -19.61 80.51 57.25
C PRO A 69 -18.54 80.90 56.22
N GLY A 70 -17.36 80.25 56.32
CA GLY A 70 -16.18 80.51 55.49
C GLY A 70 -15.07 81.33 56.17
N ASP A 71 -15.33 81.95 57.32
CA ASP A 71 -14.39 82.87 58.00
C ASP A 71 -13.20 82.16 58.69
N LEU A 72 -13.31 80.84 58.92
CA LEU A 72 -12.26 79.97 59.48
C LEU A 72 -11.83 78.84 58.52
N PHE A 73 -12.20 78.90 57.25
CA PHE A 73 -11.90 77.83 56.30
C PHE A 73 -10.44 77.92 55.80
N ASP A 74 -9.63 76.93 56.15
CA ASP A 74 -8.30 76.72 55.59
C ASP A 74 -8.37 75.67 54.47
N PHE A 75 -8.12 76.11 53.23
CA PHE A 75 -8.18 75.25 52.06
C PHE A 75 -7.12 74.15 52.09
N ASP A 76 -5.90 74.45 52.55
CA ASP A 76 -4.77 73.53 52.44
C ASP A 76 -4.92 72.33 53.40
N LEU A 77 -5.53 72.57 54.57
CA LEU A 77 -5.88 71.52 55.53
C LEU A 77 -7.06 70.66 55.06
N GLU A 78 -8.14 71.28 54.57
CA GLU A 78 -9.39 70.58 54.23
C GLU A 78 -9.31 69.84 52.89
N VAL A 79 -8.44 70.26 51.96
CA VAL A 79 -8.24 69.57 50.68
C VAL A 79 -7.35 68.32 50.81
N GLN A 80 -6.49 68.27 51.83
CA GLN A 80 -5.53 67.18 52.04
C GLN A 80 -6.17 65.77 52.08
N PRO A 81 -7.21 65.48 52.88
CA PRO A 81 -7.82 64.14 52.91
C PRO A 81 -8.53 63.78 51.58
N ILE A 82 -9.02 64.77 50.83
CA ILE A 82 -9.64 64.54 49.52
C ILE A 82 -8.57 64.11 48.51
N LEU A 83 -7.44 64.82 48.48
CA LEU A 83 -6.31 64.48 47.60
C LEU A 83 -5.65 63.16 47.97
N GLU A 84 -5.49 62.85 49.26
CA GLU A 84 -4.95 61.56 49.72
C GLU A 84 -5.80 60.39 49.22
N VAL A 85 -7.13 60.46 49.36
CA VAL A 85 -8.03 59.40 48.87
C VAL A 85 -8.05 59.31 47.34
N LEU A 86 -7.99 60.45 46.62
CA LEU A 86 -7.97 60.45 45.16
C LEU A 86 -6.66 59.87 44.60
N VAL A 87 -5.50 60.29 45.12
CA VAL A 87 -4.19 59.80 44.69
C VAL A 87 -3.98 58.35 45.12
N GLY A 88 -4.41 57.97 46.33
CA GLY A 88 -4.36 56.59 46.80
C GLY A 88 -5.16 55.67 45.89
N LYS A 89 -6.46 55.94 45.68
CA LYS A 89 -7.30 55.08 44.84
C LYS A 89 -6.86 55.01 43.38
N THR A 90 -6.39 56.12 42.80
CA THR A 90 -5.93 56.12 41.40
C THR A 90 -4.61 55.37 41.23
N THR A 91 -3.69 55.44 42.20
CA THR A 91 -2.45 54.67 42.14
C THR A 91 -2.67 53.19 42.45
N GLU A 92 -3.50 52.84 43.45
CA GLU A 92 -3.91 51.46 43.74
C GLU A 92 -4.61 50.80 42.54
N GLN A 93 -5.57 51.49 41.92
CA GLN A 93 -6.27 50.97 40.74
C GLN A 93 -5.31 50.76 39.57
N ALA A 94 -4.44 51.73 39.26
CA ALA A 94 -3.47 51.60 38.16
C ALA A 94 -2.49 50.44 38.38
N LEU A 95 -2.02 50.23 39.62
CA LEU A 95 -1.14 49.09 39.95
C LEU A 95 -1.86 47.75 39.83
N ALA A 96 -3.13 47.67 40.27
CA ALA A 96 -3.93 46.46 40.13
C ALA A 96 -4.24 46.11 38.67
N GLU A 97 -4.56 47.11 37.85
CA GLU A 97 -4.81 46.93 36.40
C GLU A 97 -3.55 46.43 35.68
N VAL A 98 -2.38 47.07 35.90
CA VAL A 98 -1.11 46.64 35.29
C VAL A 98 -0.72 45.21 35.71
N ALA A 99 -0.84 44.87 37.00
CA ALA A 99 -0.56 43.51 37.47
C ALA A 99 -1.49 42.47 36.81
N GLN A 100 -2.78 42.78 36.68
CA GLN A 100 -3.75 41.91 36.01
C GLN A 100 -3.44 41.77 34.50
N GLU A 101 -3.02 42.83 33.82
CA GLU A 101 -2.61 42.77 32.41
C GLU A 101 -1.38 41.88 32.19
N GLU A 102 -0.37 41.97 33.07
CA GLU A 102 0.82 41.11 33.04
C GLU A 102 0.45 39.64 33.30
N GLU A 103 -0.36 39.35 34.31
CA GLU A 103 -0.87 37.99 34.57
C GLU A 103 -1.62 37.42 33.36
N LEU A 104 -2.54 38.19 32.77
CA LEU A 104 -3.27 37.77 31.57
C LEU A 104 -2.33 37.58 30.36
N ALA A 105 -1.29 38.40 30.22
CA ALA A 105 -0.29 38.24 29.16
C ALA A 105 0.50 36.93 29.32
N THR A 106 0.96 36.62 30.54
CA THR A 106 1.71 35.37 30.81
C THR A 106 0.84 34.12 30.60
N LEU A 107 -0.41 34.13 31.08
CA LEU A 107 -1.36 33.02 30.87
C LEU A 107 -1.66 32.80 29.38
N ARG A 108 -1.88 33.88 28.62
CA ARG A 108 -2.06 33.80 27.15
C ARG A 108 -0.84 33.24 26.45
N GLU A 109 0.38 33.55 26.92
CA GLU A 109 1.60 32.99 26.34
C GLU A 109 1.76 31.49 26.65
N GLN A 110 1.50 31.08 27.90
CA GLN A 110 1.49 29.67 28.28
C GLN A 110 0.47 28.87 27.46
N GLN A 111 -0.74 29.40 27.26
CA GLN A 111 -1.77 28.80 26.41
C GLN A 111 -1.33 28.66 24.95
N ARG A 112 -0.69 29.68 24.36
CA ARG A 112 -0.13 29.62 23.00
C ARG A 112 0.91 28.51 22.88
N ARG A 113 1.93 28.53 23.74
CA ARG A 113 3.01 27.50 23.77
C ARG A 113 2.44 26.09 23.96
N TYR A 114 1.43 25.91 24.81
CA TYR A 114 0.77 24.62 25.00
C TYR A 114 -0.01 24.15 23.76
N CYS A 115 -0.74 25.05 23.10
CA CYS A 115 -1.47 24.70 21.87
C CYS A 115 -0.50 24.37 20.73
N GLU A 116 0.55 25.15 20.54
CA GLU A 116 1.62 24.89 19.56
C GLU A 116 2.26 23.51 19.76
N LEU A 117 2.62 23.17 21.01
CA LEU A 117 3.17 21.86 21.35
C LEU A 117 2.16 20.73 21.10
N ARG A 118 0.91 20.89 21.56
CA ARG A 118 -0.16 19.90 21.37
C ARG A 118 -0.42 19.64 19.89
N ASP A 119 -0.45 20.67 19.06
CA ASP A 119 -0.75 20.55 17.64
C ASP A 119 0.43 19.94 16.86
N ALA A 120 1.67 20.22 17.28
CA ALA A 120 2.85 19.52 16.79
C ALA A 120 2.86 18.03 17.17
N GLU A 121 2.55 17.69 18.42
CA GLU A 121 2.40 16.29 18.86
C GLU A 121 1.28 15.57 18.11
N LEU A 122 0.14 16.23 17.88
CA LEU A 122 -0.98 15.67 17.12
C LEU A 122 -0.57 15.34 15.68
N ALA A 123 0.15 16.25 15.02
CA ALA A 123 0.64 16.05 13.66
C ALA A 123 1.62 14.88 13.56
N GLU A 124 2.57 14.74 14.49
CA GLU A 124 3.50 13.61 14.53
C GLU A 124 2.79 12.29 14.88
N ARG A 125 1.82 12.28 15.81
CA ARG A 125 0.99 11.09 16.08
C ARG A 125 0.22 10.64 14.84
N GLN A 126 -0.37 11.57 14.09
CA GLN A 126 -1.07 11.26 12.83
C GLN A 126 -0.12 10.72 11.76
N ARG A 127 1.07 11.30 11.63
CA ARG A 127 2.12 10.85 10.70
C ARG A 127 2.58 9.42 11.02
N LEU A 128 2.83 9.11 12.28
CA LEU A 128 3.21 7.76 12.73
C LEU A 128 2.09 6.75 12.53
N ALA A 129 0.85 7.07 12.93
CA ALA A 129 -0.29 6.19 12.72
C ALA A 129 -0.54 5.87 11.24
N ALA A 130 -0.38 6.86 10.34
CA ALA A 130 -0.49 6.65 8.90
C ALA A 130 0.65 5.80 8.30
N HIS A 131 1.85 5.87 8.88
CA HIS A 131 2.98 5.02 8.51
C HIS A 131 2.78 3.58 8.99
N ASP A 132 2.39 3.40 10.25
CA ASP A 132 2.17 2.08 10.85
C ASP A 132 1.02 1.34 10.18
N LEU A 133 -0.06 2.05 9.79
CA LEU A 133 -1.13 1.47 8.99
C LEU A 133 -0.62 0.92 7.64
N ARG A 134 0.28 1.64 6.96
CA ARG A 134 0.88 1.18 5.68
C ARG A 134 1.76 -0.06 5.90
N LEU A 135 2.60 -0.05 6.93
CA LEU A 135 3.44 -1.20 7.27
C LEU A 135 2.60 -2.42 7.69
N HIS A 136 1.50 -2.20 8.41
CA HIS A 136 0.58 -3.26 8.81
C HIS A 136 -0.08 -3.88 7.57
N GLN A 137 -0.63 -3.05 6.68
CA GLN A 137 -1.22 -3.49 5.42
C GLN A 137 -0.22 -4.24 4.52
N GLU A 138 1.05 -3.79 4.42
CA GLU A 138 2.05 -4.57 3.68
C GLU A 138 2.33 -5.91 4.39
N LYS A 139 2.54 -5.90 5.71
CA LYS A 139 2.78 -7.13 6.49
C LYS A 139 1.65 -8.15 6.33
N GLU A 140 0.40 -7.72 6.39
CA GLU A 140 -0.77 -8.59 6.18
C GLU A 140 -0.75 -9.20 4.77
N ARG A 141 -0.44 -8.41 3.73
CA ARG A 141 -0.30 -8.91 2.35
C ARG A 141 0.83 -9.93 2.24
N ARG A 142 2.01 -9.66 2.81
CA ARG A 142 3.14 -10.61 2.83
C ARG A 142 2.80 -11.90 3.56
N VAL A 143 2.07 -11.83 4.68
CA VAL A 143 1.64 -13.01 5.43
C VAL A 143 0.60 -13.83 4.65
N ALA A 144 -0.33 -13.17 3.95
CA ALA A 144 -1.27 -13.85 3.06
C ALA A 144 -0.57 -14.53 1.88
N GLU A 145 0.33 -13.82 1.18
CA GLU A 145 1.18 -14.36 0.10
C GLU A 145 1.99 -15.58 0.58
N ALA A 146 2.67 -15.46 1.72
CA ALA A 146 3.47 -16.54 2.29
C ALA A 146 2.62 -17.76 2.69
N ARG A 147 1.42 -17.56 3.24
CA ARG A 147 0.50 -18.64 3.59
C ARG A 147 0.00 -19.40 2.36
N VAL A 148 -0.34 -18.70 1.28
CA VAL A 148 -0.73 -19.33 0.00
C VAL A 148 0.44 -20.11 -0.60
N ALA A 149 1.64 -19.52 -0.61
CA ALA A 149 2.85 -20.20 -1.09
C ALA A 149 3.19 -21.45 -0.26
N GLN A 150 3.01 -21.40 1.07
CA GLN A 150 3.24 -22.55 1.95
C GLN A 150 2.27 -23.70 1.66
N LEU A 151 0.98 -23.41 1.46
CA LEU A 151 -0.03 -24.43 1.11
C LEU A 151 0.27 -25.08 -0.25
N ALA A 152 0.61 -24.29 -1.26
CA ALA A 152 1.01 -24.79 -2.56
C ALA A 152 2.30 -25.65 -2.49
N ALA A 153 3.26 -25.27 -1.63
CA ALA A 153 4.47 -26.04 -1.39
C ALA A 153 4.21 -27.38 -0.67
N THR A 154 3.28 -27.43 0.28
CA THR A 154 2.87 -28.69 0.92
C THR A 154 2.17 -29.62 -0.07
N GLU A 155 1.22 -29.12 -0.88
CA GLU A 155 0.58 -29.93 -1.93
C GLU A 155 1.60 -30.47 -2.96
N ALA A 156 2.54 -29.63 -3.41
CA ALA A 156 3.58 -30.04 -4.34
C ALA A 156 4.50 -31.11 -3.74
N ARG A 157 4.85 -30.98 -2.45
CA ARG A 157 5.64 -31.97 -1.70
C ARG A 157 4.90 -33.29 -1.57
N GLU A 158 3.60 -33.27 -1.27
CA GLU A 158 2.76 -34.47 -1.18
C GLU A 158 2.62 -35.18 -2.53
N ARG A 159 2.34 -34.43 -3.61
CA ARG A 159 2.31 -35.00 -4.98
C ARG A 159 3.65 -35.62 -5.38
N ALA A 160 4.77 -34.97 -5.06
CA ALA A 160 6.11 -35.51 -5.33
C ALA A 160 6.40 -36.78 -4.50
N ALA A 161 6.04 -36.79 -3.21
CA ALA A 161 6.20 -37.96 -2.35
C ALA A 161 5.35 -39.15 -2.83
N ALA A 162 4.11 -38.89 -3.25
CA ALA A 162 3.23 -39.91 -3.83
C ALA A 162 3.79 -40.47 -5.15
N ALA A 163 4.34 -39.62 -6.02
CA ALA A 163 4.97 -40.07 -7.26
C ALA A 163 6.17 -40.99 -7.00
N VAL A 164 7.08 -40.60 -6.10
CA VAL A 164 8.24 -41.42 -5.72
C VAL A 164 7.82 -42.74 -5.07
N LEU A 165 6.79 -42.73 -4.21
CA LEU A 165 6.24 -43.95 -3.61
C LEU A 165 5.69 -44.91 -4.67
N VAL A 166 4.92 -44.39 -5.64
CA VAL A 166 4.38 -45.20 -6.75
C VAL A 166 5.51 -45.73 -7.64
N GLN A 167 6.52 -44.92 -7.97
CA GLN A 167 7.65 -45.36 -8.78
C GLN A 167 8.43 -46.48 -8.10
N GLY A 168 8.74 -46.35 -6.80
CA GLY A 168 9.41 -47.40 -6.02
C GLY A 168 8.58 -48.68 -5.95
N TYR A 169 7.29 -48.57 -5.63
CA TYR A 169 6.40 -49.73 -5.53
C TYR A 169 6.21 -50.45 -6.87
N VAL A 170 6.08 -49.71 -7.98
CA VAL A 170 6.03 -50.30 -9.32
C VAL A 170 7.36 -50.94 -9.71
N ALA A 171 8.50 -50.36 -9.33
CA ALA A 171 9.81 -50.94 -9.59
C ALA A 171 10.05 -52.27 -8.84
N GLU A 172 9.47 -52.43 -7.65
CA GLU A 172 9.52 -53.69 -6.87
C GLU A 172 8.49 -54.72 -7.35
N LEU A 173 7.25 -54.31 -7.60
CA LEU A 173 6.18 -55.22 -8.02
C LEU A 173 6.35 -55.72 -9.46
N LEU A 174 6.70 -54.85 -10.40
CA LEU A 174 6.65 -55.19 -11.83
C LEU A 174 7.56 -56.39 -12.18
N PRO A 175 8.81 -56.50 -11.69
CA PRO A 175 9.63 -57.69 -11.91
C PRO A 175 9.03 -58.96 -11.29
N SER A 176 8.44 -58.86 -10.10
CA SER A 176 7.81 -59.99 -9.39
C SER A 176 6.58 -60.52 -10.13
N VAL A 177 5.69 -59.61 -10.59
CA VAL A 177 4.49 -59.96 -11.37
C VAL A 177 4.87 -60.51 -12.74
N LEU A 178 5.85 -59.92 -13.43
CA LEU A 178 6.34 -60.43 -14.72
C LEU A 178 7.02 -61.79 -14.59
N ALA A 179 7.74 -62.04 -13.49
CA ALA A 179 8.29 -63.38 -13.20
C ALA A 179 7.15 -64.39 -12.97
N GLY A 180 6.18 -64.08 -12.11
CA GLY A 180 5.02 -64.95 -11.87
C GLY A 180 4.21 -65.26 -13.14
N LEU A 181 3.99 -64.28 -14.01
CA LEU A 181 3.30 -64.47 -15.30
C LEU A 181 4.14 -65.28 -16.31
N ARG A 182 5.47 -65.20 -16.23
CA ARG A 182 6.38 -66.04 -17.03
C ARG A 182 6.37 -67.49 -16.54
N ASP A 183 6.43 -67.70 -15.23
CA ASP A 183 6.43 -69.02 -14.60
C ASP A 183 5.09 -69.74 -14.79
N GLN A 184 3.99 -68.99 -14.95
CA GLN A 184 2.66 -69.49 -15.31
C GLN A 184 2.45 -69.69 -16.83
N GLY A 185 3.46 -69.46 -17.67
CA GLY A 185 3.43 -69.74 -19.11
C GLY A 185 2.79 -68.68 -20.03
N TYR A 186 1.95 -67.79 -19.49
CA TYR A 186 1.17 -66.79 -20.26
C TYR A 186 2.01 -65.91 -21.21
N LEU A 187 3.28 -65.67 -20.90
CA LEU A 187 4.17 -64.84 -21.74
C LEU A 187 4.87 -65.62 -22.88
N MET A 188 4.98 -66.94 -22.76
CA MET A 188 5.64 -67.81 -23.77
C MET A 188 4.66 -68.29 -24.83
N GLU A 189 3.40 -68.53 -24.44
CA GLU A 189 2.34 -69.08 -25.28
C GLU A 189 2.15 -68.32 -26.61
N ARG A 190 2.35 -66.99 -26.63
CA ARG A 190 2.24 -66.20 -27.88
C ARG A 190 3.33 -66.51 -28.89
N ILE A 191 4.55 -66.85 -28.45
CA ILE A 191 5.67 -67.16 -29.35
C ILE A 191 5.53 -68.60 -29.85
N GLU A 192 5.22 -69.53 -28.96
CA GLU A 192 4.98 -70.94 -29.28
C GLU A 192 3.80 -71.07 -30.26
N ARG A 193 2.66 -70.43 -29.97
CA ARG A 193 1.50 -70.41 -30.87
C ARG A 193 1.81 -69.74 -32.22
N GLY A 194 2.60 -68.67 -32.25
CA GLY A 194 3.02 -68.06 -33.53
C GLY A 194 3.92 -68.96 -34.37
N ILE A 195 4.78 -69.76 -33.73
CA ILE A 195 5.58 -70.78 -34.42
C ILE A 195 4.66 -71.89 -34.97
N ASP A 196 3.72 -72.38 -34.18
CA ASP A 196 2.82 -73.46 -34.57
C ASP A 196 1.76 -73.05 -35.62
N GLU A 197 1.26 -71.82 -35.58
CA GLU A 197 0.22 -71.31 -36.49
C GLU A 197 0.75 -70.67 -37.78
N GLU A 198 1.94 -70.05 -37.77
CA GLU A 198 2.49 -69.31 -38.93
C GLU A 198 3.73 -69.99 -39.52
N PHE A 199 4.74 -70.30 -38.70
CA PHE A 199 6.01 -70.85 -39.20
C PHE A 199 5.91 -72.33 -39.61
N MET A 200 5.25 -73.16 -38.81
CA MET A 200 5.14 -74.60 -39.08
C MET A 200 4.35 -74.90 -40.37
N PRO A 201 3.20 -74.27 -40.66
CA PRO A 201 2.50 -74.47 -41.93
C PRO A 201 3.30 -73.97 -43.13
N TRP A 202 3.98 -72.83 -43.02
CA TRP A 202 4.86 -72.32 -44.09
C TRP A 202 6.03 -73.28 -44.37
N LEU A 203 6.68 -73.79 -43.34
CA LEU A 203 7.79 -74.74 -43.47
C LEU A 203 7.33 -76.05 -44.13
N VAL A 204 6.15 -76.55 -43.75
CA VAL A 204 5.57 -77.76 -44.36
C VAL A 204 5.20 -77.53 -45.83
N ASP A 205 4.57 -76.39 -46.16
CA ASP A 205 4.22 -76.02 -47.54
C ASP A 205 5.47 -75.90 -48.44
N GLU A 206 6.52 -75.22 -47.98
CA GLU A 206 7.75 -75.05 -48.76
C GLU A 206 8.53 -76.37 -48.94
N VAL A 207 8.59 -77.21 -47.89
CA VAL A 207 9.16 -78.57 -48.01
C VAL A 207 8.33 -79.46 -48.94
N SER A 208 6.99 -79.33 -48.94
CA SER A 208 6.12 -80.04 -49.87
C SER A 208 6.36 -79.64 -51.32
N LYS A 209 6.55 -78.34 -51.62
CA LYS A 209 6.89 -77.86 -52.98
C LYS A 209 8.24 -78.38 -53.46
N GLU A 210 9.26 -78.41 -52.61
CA GLU A 210 10.57 -78.98 -52.98
C GLU A 210 10.47 -80.50 -53.23
N ILE A 211 9.66 -81.23 -52.44
CA ILE A 211 9.37 -82.64 -52.70
C ILE A 211 8.61 -82.82 -54.02
N GLU A 212 7.63 -81.99 -54.34
CA GLU A 212 6.89 -82.02 -55.61
C GLU A 212 7.79 -81.67 -56.81
N SER A 213 8.71 -80.72 -56.66
CA SER A 213 9.77 -80.40 -57.63
C SER A 213 10.70 -81.59 -57.89
N ILE A 214 11.08 -82.33 -56.84
CA ILE A 214 11.89 -83.55 -56.95
C ILE A 214 11.11 -84.68 -57.63
N ILE A 215 9.83 -84.87 -57.30
CA ILE A 215 8.97 -85.90 -57.92
C ILE A 215 8.74 -85.60 -59.40
N THR A 216 8.33 -84.38 -59.75
CA THR A 216 8.13 -83.97 -61.15
C THR A 216 9.43 -84.04 -61.96
N SER A 217 10.58 -83.63 -61.39
CA SER A 217 11.89 -83.81 -62.04
C SER A 217 12.22 -85.28 -62.27
N ARG A 218 11.93 -86.16 -61.31
CA ARG A 218 12.10 -87.60 -61.43
C ARG A 218 11.19 -88.20 -62.51
N ASP A 219 9.94 -87.76 -62.59
CA ASP A 219 8.96 -88.28 -63.54
C ASP A 219 9.30 -87.82 -64.99
N VAL A 220 9.76 -86.57 -65.18
CA VAL A 220 10.32 -86.11 -66.45
C VAL A 220 11.57 -86.90 -66.86
N ILE A 221 12.46 -87.24 -65.91
CA ILE A 221 13.61 -88.12 -66.18
C ILE A 221 13.13 -89.53 -66.57
N ILE A 222 12.07 -90.06 -65.95
CA ILE A 222 11.48 -91.36 -66.32
C ILE A 222 10.88 -91.32 -67.72
N GLU A 223 10.17 -90.25 -68.11
CA GLU A 223 9.67 -90.08 -69.48
C GLU A 223 10.81 -90.00 -70.50
N ILE A 224 11.84 -89.18 -70.25
CA ILE A 224 13.02 -89.10 -71.14
C ILE A 224 13.70 -90.48 -71.26
N VAL A 225 13.80 -91.25 -70.18
CA VAL A 225 14.35 -92.61 -70.22
C VAL A 225 13.46 -93.55 -71.03
N ARG A 226 12.13 -93.46 -70.91
CA ARG A 226 11.18 -94.24 -71.72
C ARG A 226 11.33 -93.90 -73.20
N ASP A 227 11.30 -92.62 -73.55
CA ASP A 227 11.40 -92.14 -74.94
C ASP A 227 12.76 -92.51 -75.58
N VAL A 228 13.86 -92.44 -74.82
CA VAL A 228 15.19 -92.91 -75.27
C VAL A 228 15.21 -94.43 -75.48
N VAL A 229 14.51 -95.21 -74.65
CA VAL A 229 14.39 -96.67 -74.82
C VAL A 229 13.52 -97.01 -76.04
N GLU A 230 12.42 -96.29 -76.26
CA GLU A 230 11.53 -96.47 -77.41
C GLU A 230 12.20 -96.08 -78.73
N ALA A 231 12.81 -94.88 -78.81
CA ALA A 231 13.55 -94.45 -80.00
C ALA A 231 14.73 -95.40 -80.32
N ARG A 232 15.36 -95.99 -79.31
CA ARG A 232 16.44 -96.97 -79.51
C ARG A 232 15.89 -98.34 -79.94
N ALA A 233 14.71 -98.74 -79.47
CA ALA A 233 14.00 -99.91 -79.97
C ALA A 233 13.57 -99.72 -81.44
N GLU A 234 13.13 -98.53 -81.84
CA GLU A 234 12.82 -98.18 -83.23
C GLU A 234 14.07 -98.18 -84.11
N LEU A 235 15.19 -97.63 -83.65
CA LEU A 235 16.47 -97.73 -84.36
C LEU A 235 16.93 -99.18 -84.53
N TYR A 236 16.70 -100.07 -83.55
CA TYR A 236 16.98 -101.49 -83.71
C TYR A 236 16.01 -102.19 -84.67
N ARG A 237 14.72 -101.82 -84.73
CA ARG A 237 13.80 -102.30 -85.78
C ARG A 237 14.25 -101.84 -87.17
N ALA A 238 14.56 -100.56 -87.35
CA ALA A 238 15.02 -99.98 -88.61
C ALA A 238 16.43 -100.43 -89.03
N ALA A 239 17.24 -100.93 -88.09
CA ALA A 239 18.49 -101.64 -88.38
C ALA A 239 18.23 -103.10 -88.78
N GLY A 240 17.22 -103.75 -88.20
CA GLY A 240 16.74 -105.08 -88.63
C GLY A 240 16.14 -105.05 -90.04
N GLU A 241 15.39 -104.02 -90.40
CA GLU A 241 14.85 -103.81 -91.75
C GLU A 241 15.97 -103.56 -92.77
N ARG A 242 16.99 -102.76 -92.42
CA ARG A 242 18.20 -102.60 -93.28
C ARG A 242 19.07 -103.86 -93.36
N ALA A 243 18.91 -104.82 -92.45
CA ALA A 243 19.53 -106.14 -92.52
C ALA A 243 18.69 -107.17 -93.30
N ALA A 244 17.44 -106.85 -93.65
CA ALA A 244 16.58 -107.70 -94.47
C ALA A 244 16.75 -107.44 -95.99
N ASP A 245 17.12 -106.21 -96.38
CA ASP A 245 17.19 -105.77 -97.78
C ASP A 245 18.61 -105.78 -98.40
N HIS A 246 19.63 -106.33 -97.73
CA HIS A 246 20.99 -106.44 -98.30
C HIS A 246 21.41 -107.87 -98.64
N VAL A 247 21.42 -108.16 -99.94
CA VAL A 247 21.94 -109.38 -100.56
C VAL A 247 23.45 -109.27 -100.78
N GLU A 248 24.20 -110.30 -100.39
CA GLU A 248 25.63 -110.51 -100.64
C GLU A 248 25.97 -110.69 -102.13
N PRO A 249 27.11 -110.16 -102.59
CA PRO A 249 27.91 -110.80 -103.63
C PRO A 249 29.36 -111.07 -103.19
N ALA A 250 29.88 -112.24 -103.57
CA ALA A 250 31.07 -112.85 -102.98
C ALA A 250 32.44 -112.38 -103.56
N GLU A 251 33.44 -112.47 -102.68
CA GLU A 251 34.87 -112.75 -102.93
C GLU A 251 35.71 -111.85 -103.86
N SER A 252 36.75 -111.22 -103.27
CA SER A 252 38.08 -111.16 -103.89
C SER A 252 39.19 -111.21 -102.84
N VAL A 253 40.17 -112.09 -103.05
CA VAL A 253 41.32 -112.31 -102.16
C VAL A 253 42.55 -111.59 -102.70
N THR A 254 43.23 -110.79 -101.86
CA THR A 254 44.58 -110.29 -102.16
C THR A 254 45.47 -110.36 -100.89
N PRO A 255 46.64 -111.02 -100.92
CA PRO A 255 47.50 -111.25 -99.74
C PRO A 255 48.75 -110.32 -99.73
N PRO A 256 49.81 -110.57 -98.92
CA PRO A 256 50.01 -110.03 -97.58
C PRO A 256 51.20 -109.05 -97.45
N SER A 257 51.25 -108.24 -96.37
CA SER A 257 52.44 -107.46 -95.96
C SER A 257 52.54 -107.31 -94.44
N GLN A 258 53.72 -107.63 -93.89
CA GLN A 258 54.24 -107.42 -92.52
C GLN A 258 55.78 -107.22 -92.65
N PRO A 259 56.55 -106.83 -91.60
CA PRO A 259 56.25 -106.60 -90.18
C PRO A 259 56.48 -105.11 -89.79
N ASP A 260 56.53 -104.63 -88.53
CA ASP A 260 57.45 -104.94 -87.42
C ASP A 260 57.00 -104.23 -86.10
N PRO A 261 57.64 -104.40 -84.91
CA PRO A 261 56.96 -105.05 -83.79
C PRO A 261 56.91 -104.21 -82.49
N GLU A 262 56.57 -104.88 -81.37
CA GLU A 262 56.70 -104.44 -79.97
C GLU A 262 55.69 -103.34 -79.50
N GLN A 263 55.11 -103.38 -78.29
CA GLN A 263 55.37 -104.20 -77.10
C GLN A 263 54.08 -104.44 -76.27
N GLU A 264 54.15 -105.46 -75.41
CA GLU A 264 53.07 -105.98 -74.57
C GLU A 264 52.74 -105.17 -73.29
N ARG A 265 51.49 -105.34 -72.81
CA ARG A 265 51.05 -105.50 -71.39
C ARG A 265 50.99 -104.34 -70.38
N GLU A 266 49.86 -104.40 -69.64
CA GLU A 266 49.67 -104.22 -68.19
C GLU A 266 49.72 -102.86 -67.44
N TYR A 267 48.67 -102.68 -66.64
CA TYR A 267 48.58 -102.05 -65.31
C TYR A 267 48.69 -100.53 -65.05
N ARG A 268 47.54 -100.00 -64.60
CA ARG A 268 47.27 -99.62 -63.18
C ARG A 268 48.14 -98.51 -62.52
N HIS A 269 47.52 -97.33 -62.40
CA HIS A 269 47.61 -96.32 -61.32
C HIS A 269 48.93 -95.50 -61.09
N LEU A 270 48.69 -94.28 -60.58
CA LEU A 270 49.56 -93.35 -59.83
C LEU A 270 50.44 -92.34 -60.62
N SER A 271 50.22 -91.05 -60.31
CA SER A 271 50.96 -89.82 -60.67
C SER A 271 52.17 -89.55 -59.73
N PRO A 272 52.89 -88.39 -59.75
CA PRO A 272 53.23 -87.38 -60.78
C PRO A 272 54.80 -87.18 -60.92
N PRO A 273 55.38 -86.20 -61.68
CA PRO A 273 55.80 -84.91 -61.05
C PRO A 273 56.07 -83.64 -61.94
N GLN A 274 55.47 -82.50 -61.56
CA GLN A 274 56.11 -81.19 -61.20
C GLN A 274 57.46 -80.70 -61.82
N VAL A 275 57.52 -79.44 -62.33
CA VAL A 275 58.51 -78.34 -62.03
C VAL A 275 57.91 -76.96 -62.49
N ARG A 276 57.41 -76.06 -61.62
CA ARG A 276 58.02 -74.82 -60.99
C ARG A 276 58.40 -73.66 -61.97
N ARG A 277 58.27 -72.36 -61.64
CA ARG A 277 58.50 -71.63 -60.36
C ARG A 277 57.55 -70.43 -60.06
N SER A 278 57.57 -70.02 -58.79
CA SER A 278 56.84 -68.94 -58.07
C SER A 278 57.77 -67.70 -57.86
N PRO A 279 57.63 -66.71 -56.90
CA PRO A 279 56.71 -66.50 -55.74
C PRO A 279 56.12 -65.04 -55.62
N ARG A 280 55.33 -64.58 -54.62
CA ARG A 280 55.47 -64.61 -53.13
C ARG A 280 54.18 -64.23 -52.36
N ARG A 281 53.98 -64.91 -51.20
CA ARG A 281 53.59 -64.45 -49.83
C ARG A 281 52.41 -63.45 -49.61
N ALA A 282 51.57 -63.56 -48.58
CA ALA A 282 51.48 -64.50 -47.44
C ALA A 282 50.08 -64.56 -46.77
N ALA A 283 49.94 -65.50 -45.82
CA ALA A 283 48.83 -65.87 -44.92
C ALA A 283 48.07 -64.69 -44.22
N ILE A 284 46.89 -64.86 -43.60
CA ILE A 284 46.60 -65.67 -42.39
C ILE A 284 45.10 -66.12 -42.29
N ARG A 285 44.89 -67.25 -41.58
CA ARG A 285 43.65 -67.86 -41.00
C ARG A 285 42.42 -66.92 -40.86
N ALA A 286 41.18 -67.31 -41.17
CA ALA A 286 40.39 -68.50 -40.78
C ALA A 286 39.94 -68.55 -39.30
N THR A 287 38.66 -68.29 -39.03
CA THR A 287 37.78 -69.07 -38.13
C THR A 287 36.31 -68.74 -38.39
N SER A 288 35.47 -69.78 -38.40
CA SER A 288 34.00 -69.68 -38.38
C SER A 288 33.48 -69.46 -36.96
N HIS A 289 32.33 -68.78 -36.79
CA HIS A 289 31.14 -69.33 -36.11
C HIS A 289 30.07 -68.25 -35.83
N VAL A 290 28.81 -68.68 -36.01
CA VAL A 290 27.62 -68.42 -35.18
C VAL A 290 27.39 -67.00 -34.63
N ARG A 291 26.31 -66.35 -35.09
CA ARG A 291 25.61 -65.29 -34.36
C ARG A 291 24.30 -65.83 -33.77
N PRO A 292 24.12 -65.85 -32.43
CA PRO A 292 22.83 -66.05 -31.81
C PRO A 292 22.17 -64.71 -31.42
N ILE A 293 20.86 -64.75 -31.27
CA ILE A 293 19.97 -63.67 -30.85
C ILE A 293 20.10 -63.41 -29.34
N ARG A 294 19.92 -62.16 -28.90
CA ARG A 294 19.40 -61.83 -27.54
C ARG A 294 18.49 -60.62 -27.56
N HIS A 295 17.24 -60.80 -27.11
CA HIS A 295 16.43 -59.75 -26.50
C HIS A 295 16.83 -59.57 -25.02
N GLY A 296 16.45 -58.45 -24.39
CA GLY A 296 16.27 -58.41 -22.94
C GLY A 296 16.63 -57.13 -22.19
N HIS A 297 15.74 -56.13 -22.27
CA HIS A 297 15.23 -55.30 -21.17
C HIS A 297 16.11 -54.64 -20.07
N ALA A 298 15.71 -53.40 -19.77
CA ALA A 298 15.38 -52.84 -18.44
C ALA A 298 16.28 -51.74 -17.82
N ALA A 299 15.60 -50.61 -17.58
CA ALA A 299 15.67 -49.73 -16.40
C ALA A 299 17.00 -49.06 -16.01
N THR A 300 16.99 -47.72 -16.07
CA THR A 300 16.91 -46.93 -14.82
C THR A 300 16.32 -45.55 -15.10
N LEU A 301 15.27 -45.21 -14.35
CA LEU A 301 14.79 -43.84 -14.16
C LEU A 301 15.51 -43.21 -12.96
N ASP A 302 15.17 -41.95 -12.70
CA ASP A 302 15.42 -41.19 -11.47
C ASP A 302 16.85 -40.67 -11.22
N CYS A 303 17.03 -39.38 -11.55
CA CYS A 303 17.69 -38.43 -10.64
C CYS A 303 17.19 -36.99 -10.82
N ILE A 304 16.16 -36.67 -10.02
CA ILE A 304 16.04 -35.47 -9.18
C ILE A 304 16.11 -34.07 -9.85
N VAL A 305 14.98 -33.37 -9.70
CA VAL A 305 14.81 -31.92 -9.81
C VAL A 305 15.86 -31.15 -9.02
N ALA A 306 16.59 -30.24 -9.67
CA ALA A 306 17.38 -29.21 -9.00
C ALA A 306 17.13 -27.83 -9.64
N LEU A 307 16.61 -26.90 -8.85
CA LEU A 307 16.43 -25.50 -9.26
C LEU A 307 17.78 -24.84 -9.53
N GLN A 308 17.92 -24.17 -10.67
CA GLN A 308 18.83 -23.02 -10.80
C GLN A 308 18.13 -21.87 -11.50
N ALA A 309 17.67 -20.90 -10.70
CA ALA A 309 17.16 -19.63 -11.18
C ALA A 309 18.32 -18.72 -11.59
N THR A 310 18.61 -18.64 -12.88
CA THR A 310 19.56 -17.65 -13.43
C THR A 310 18.89 -16.29 -13.54
N ARG A 311 19.25 -15.39 -12.63
CA ARG A 311 18.93 -13.96 -12.74
C ARG A 311 19.64 -13.35 -13.94
N ALA A 312 18.90 -12.68 -14.82
CA ALA A 312 19.40 -11.62 -15.69
C ALA A 312 18.43 -10.43 -15.61
N PRO A 313 18.91 -9.20 -15.37
CA PRO A 313 18.05 -8.02 -15.35
C PRO A 313 17.77 -7.53 -16.77
N ILE A 314 16.52 -7.21 -17.07
CA ILE A 314 16.15 -6.42 -18.25
C ILE A 314 15.61 -5.09 -17.74
N GLU A 315 16.37 -4.03 -17.95
CA GLU A 315 15.91 -2.65 -17.77
C GLU A 315 14.93 -2.30 -18.88
N CYS A 316 13.63 -2.22 -18.56
CA CYS A 316 12.62 -1.64 -19.44
C CYS A 316 12.25 -0.25 -18.92
N ALA A 317 12.82 0.77 -19.55
CA ALA A 317 12.42 2.15 -19.33
C ALA A 317 10.99 2.38 -19.85
N ILE A 318 10.09 2.80 -18.98
CA ILE A 318 8.84 3.46 -19.37
C ILE A 318 8.77 4.81 -18.67
N THR A 319 8.84 5.85 -19.50
CA THR A 319 8.73 7.27 -19.13
C THR A 319 7.41 7.58 -18.42
N THR A 320 7.48 8.15 -17.22
CA THR A 320 6.38 8.92 -16.63
C THR A 320 6.71 10.40 -16.62
N GLN A 321 5.79 11.19 -17.18
CA GLN A 321 5.97 12.63 -17.40
C GLN A 321 5.82 13.42 -16.10
N ARG A 322 6.55 14.54 -15.99
CA ARG A 322 6.37 15.53 -14.91
C ARG A 322 4.95 16.14 -14.95
N PRO A 323 4.24 16.24 -13.82
CA PRO A 323 3.29 17.34 -13.63
C PRO A 323 4.04 18.57 -13.09
N VAL A 324 3.86 19.71 -13.76
CA VAL A 324 4.40 21.01 -13.35
C VAL A 324 3.58 21.54 -12.18
N LEU A 325 4.26 22.03 -11.13
CA LEU A 325 3.63 22.75 -10.02
C LEU A 325 3.09 24.10 -10.51
N HIS A 326 1.80 24.15 -10.85
CA HIS A 326 1.10 25.41 -11.07
C HIS A 326 0.79 26.07 -9.71
N LYS A 327 1.44 27.20 -9.43
CA LYS A 327 0.92 28.16 -8.44
C LYS A 327 -0.42 28.70 -8.96
N GLN A 328 -1.49 28.50 -8.19
CA GLN A 328 -2.68 29.36 -8.26
C GLN A 328 -3.10 29.76 -6.85
N GLN A 329 -3.14 31.06 -6.62
CA GLN A 329 -3.81 31.66 -5.47
C GLN A 329 -5.31 31.70 -5.80
N ALA A 330 -6.15 31.08 -4.96
CA ALA A 330 -7.58 31.32 -4.95
C ALA A 330 -8.09 31.06 -3.53
N GLY A 331 -8.64 32.10 -2.89
CA GLY A 331 -9.21 31.96 -1.55
C GLY A 331 -10.58 31.27 -1.59
N SER A 332 -10.82 30.35 -0.66
CA SER A 332 -12.13 29.78 -0.40
C SER A 332 -12.62 30.17 1.00
N ARG A 333 -13.85 30.67 1.07
CA ARG A 333 -14.53 31.04 2.31
C ARG A 333 -14.88 29.77 3.09
N LEU A 334 -14.61 29.74 4.39
CA LEU A 334 -15.17 28.72 5.28
C LEU A 334 -16.70 28.92 5.41
N PRO A 335 -17.50 27.85 5.36
CA PRO A 335 -18.93 27.94 5.65
C PRO A 335 -19.16 28.11 7.16
N ARG A 336 -20.03 29.06 7.54
CA ARG A 336 -20.55 29.15 8.92
C ARG A 336 -21.60 28.07 9.14
N THR A 337 -21.33 27.12 10.03
CA THR A 337 -22.36 26.23 10.59
C THR A 337 -23.05 26.94 11.76
N ASN A 338 -24.30 27.35 11.58
CA ASN A 338 -25.13 27.83 12.68
C ASN A 338 -25.55 26.63 13.55
N ASN A 339 -24.95 26.49 14.74
CA ASN A 339 -25.58 25.75 15.83
C ASN A 339 -26.32 26.76 16.71
N TYR A 340 -27.65 26.78 16.61
CA TYR A 340 -28.48 27.38 17.65
C TYR A 340 -28.36 26.50 18.89
N GLY A 341 -27.71 27.02 19.93
CA GLY A 341 -27.73 26.40 21.25
C GLY A 341 -29.12 26.50 21.83
N GLN A 342 -29.77 25.36 22.06
CA GLN A 342 -31.02 25.28 22.80
C GLN A 342 -30.68 25.53 24.27
N GLN A 343 -31.16 26.64 24.83
CA GLN A 343 -30.93 26.99 26.23
C GLN A 343 -32.01 26.29 27.07
N ASP A 344 -31.60 25.25 27.79
CA ASP A 344 -32.39 24.71 28.90
C ASP A 344 -32.20 25.65 30.11
N GLU A 345 -33.29 26.23 30.60
CA GLU A 345 -33.27 27.10 31.79
C GLU A 345 -33.28 26.28 33.09
N ASP A 346 -32.10 25.91 33.58
CA ASP A 346 -31.96 25.37 34.93
C ASP A 346 -31.81 26.48 35.98
N ASN A 347 -32.89 26.65 36.73
CA ASN A 347 -33.16 27.74 37.67
C ASN A 347 -32.41 27.56 39.00
N TYR A 348 -31.29 28.25 39.20
CA TYR A 348 -30.56 28.29 40.48
C TYR A 348 -30.64 29.66 41.17
N VAL A 349 -31.63 29.82 42.04
CA VAL A 349 -31.80 30.98 42.93
C VAL A 349 -30.74 30.97 44.05
N LEU A 350 -29.60 31.60 43.82
CA LEU A 350 -28.61 31.88 44.87
C LEU A 350 -29.03 33.10 45.72
N LYS A 351 -29.77 32.84 46.81
CA LYS A 351 -29.99 33.83 47.88
C LYS A 351 -28.71 34.05 48.69
N PHE A 352 -27.91 35.05 48.30
CA PHE A 352 -26.96 35.68 49.22
C PHE A 352 -27.63 36.86 49.92
N ARG A 353 -27.65 36.82 51.26
CA ARG A 353 -28.09 37.92 52.13
C ARG A 353 -27.03 38.15 53.20
N VAL A 354 -26.26 39.23 53.03
CA VAL A 354 -25.41 39.87 54.05
C VAL A 354 -25.27 41.35 53.61
N PRO A 355 -25.26 42.35 54.52
CA PRO A 355 -25.55 42.28 55.96
C PRO A 355 -27.07 42.30 56.27
#